data_AF-A0A8S3APE1-F1
#
_entry.id   AF-A0A8S3APE1-F1
#
_cell.length_a   1.000
_cell.length_b   1.000
_cell.length_c   1.000
_cell.angle_alpha   90.00
_cell.angle_beta   90.00
_cell.angle_gamma   90.00
#
_symmetry.space_group_name_H-M   'P 1'
#
loop_
_entity.id
_entity.type
_entity.pdbx_description
1 polymer ?
#
loop_
_entity_poly.entity_id
_entity_poly.type
_entity_poly.pdbx_seq_one_letter_code
_entity_poly.pdbx_strand_id
1 'polypeptide(L)'
;KIASTYENSCRQLIKIVDGFLSQTTEINDRITENFINGIILILDTMHFFEENGTGDPVVSTFISHNEHWTESSLTGLNILLNLLAHSNVLFCGIASVRIHSLLHSRPLNGREEAAYLLSNVNRIFSSFVQNEDCEHFAYLLPLMKTIIDKSYEILQMNVHIPNMPLYKATSTALDDFLRYCSSSDSQEWQMFIQRHIEPLAEHYRSMSIRPFHMNMKIWWNNCHEMMMIGIHKRHRQISEEKLKFQVKLDFLELDRS
;
A
#
# COMPACT_ATOMS: atom_id res chain seq x y z
N LYS A 1 -18.76 15.57 14.72
CA LYS A 1 -19.71 14.78 13.90
C LYS A 1 -19.46 14.92 12.40
N ILE A 2 -19.30 16.13 11.85
CA ILE A 2 -19.03 16.31 10.40
C ILE A 2 -17.59 15.88 10.02
N ALA A 3 -16.58 16.26 10.81
CA ALA A 3 -15.19 15.87 10.58
C ALA A 3 -14.97 14.34 10.59
N SER A 4 -15.59 13.62 11.54
CA SER A 4 -15.55 12.16 11.62
C SER A 4 -16.20 11.46 10.41
N THR A 5 -17.13 12.12 9.72
CA THR A 5 -17.77 11.57 8.51
C THR A 5 -16.83 11.69 7.30
N TYR A 6 -16.16 12.83 7.14
CA TYR A 6 -15.18 13.04 6.05
C TYR A 6 -13.98 12.11 6.16
N GLU A 7 -13.46 11.93 7.37
CA GLU A 7 -12.37 11.01 7.65
C GLU A 7 -12.75 9.58 7.25
N ASN A 8 -13.94 9.11 7.68
CA ASN A 8 -14.43 7.80 7.31
C ASN A 8 -14.60 7.66 5.78
N SER A 9 -15.15 8.67 5.11
CA SER A 9 -15.27 8.68 3.65
C SER A 9 -13.91 8.55 2.95
N CYS A 10 -12.88 9.23 3.43
CA CYS A 10 -11.52 9.11 2.90
C CYS A 10 -10.95 7.70 3.12
N ARG A 11 -11.19 7.09 4.29
CA ARG A 11 -10.81 5.68 4.56
C ARG A 11 -11.54 4.70 3.65
N GLN A 12 -12.81 4.92 3.34
CA GLN A 12 -13.51 4.06 2.37
C GLN A 12 -12.98 4.26 0.95
N LEU A 13 -12.70 5.51 0.55
CA LEU A 13 -12.19 5.82 -0.78
C LEU A 13 -10.81 5.21 -1.02
N ILE A 14 -9.91 5.26 -0.04
CA ILE A 14 -8.57 4.69 -0.19
C ILE A 14 -8.60 3.16 -0.35
N LYS A 15 -9.57 2.46 0.27
CA LYS A 15 -9.79 1.02 0.08
C LYS A 15 -10.23 0.69 -1.35
N ILE A 16 -11.06 1.54 -1.95
CA ILE A 16 -11.46 1.42 -3.35
C ILE A 16 -10.24 1.56 -4.26
N VAL A 17 -9.42 2.60 -4.00
CA VAL A 17 -8.18 2.85 -4.74
C VAL A 17 -7.23 1.66 -4.63
N ASP A 18 -6.99 1.15 -3.43
CA ASP A 18 -6.15 -0.02 -3.20
C ASP A 18 -6.62 -1.24 -3.98
N GLY A 19 -7.94 -1.52 -3.94
CA GLY A 19 -8.54 -2.60 -4.72
C GLY A 19 -8.39 -2.40 -6.24
N PHE A 20 -8.49 -1.17 -6.72
CA PHE A 20 -8.32 -0.82 -8.13
C PHE A 20 -6.86 -1.00 -8.59
N LEU A 21 -5.90 -0.51 -7.80
CA LEU A 21 -4.47 -0.63 -8.09
C LEU A 21 -3.95 -2.07 -7.95
N SER A 22 -4.57 -2.88 -7.10
CA SER A 22 -4.19 -4.28 -6.90
C SER A 22 -4.73 -5.23 -7.98
N GLN A 23 -5.63 -4.76 -8.86
CA GLN A 23 -6.24 -5.59 -9.91
C GLN A 23 -5.63 -5.29 -11.30
N THR A 24 -4.97 -6.30 -11.88
CA THR A 24 -4.59 -6.45 -13.32
C THR A 24 -3.66 -5.40 -13.96
N THR A 25 -2.67 -5.89 -14.69
CA THR A 25 -1.65 -5.13 -15.42
C THR A 25 -2.21 -4.18 -16.48
N GLU A 26 -3.39 -4.47 -17.05
CA GLU A 26 -4.05 -3.64 -18.08
C GLU A 26 -4.54 -2.28 -17.56
N ILE A 27 -4.71 -2.12 -16.26
CA ILE A 27 -5.20 -0.88 -15.64
C ILE A 27 -4.06 0.12 -15.41
N ASN A 28 -2.81 -0.35 -15.32
CA ASN A 28 -1.65 0.50 -15.06
C ASN A 28 -1.46 1.60 -16.12
N ASP A 29 -1.78 1.31 -17.38
CA ASP A 29 -1.70 2.30 -18.47
C ASP A 29 -2.75 3.42 -18.36
N ARG A 30 -3.78 3.24 -17.53
CA ARG A 30 -4.87 4.21 -17.33
C ARG A 30 -4.67 5.10 -16.11
N ILE A 31 -3.61 4.86 -15.33
CA ILE A 31 -3.28 5.65 -14.15
C ILE A 31 -2.67 6.98 -14.59
N THR A 32 -3.29 8.09 -14.19
CA THR A 32 -2.83 9.45 -14.52
C THR A 32 -2.14 10.11 -13.34
N GLU A 33 -1.26 11.08 -13.60
CA GLU A 33 -0.62 11.89 -12.55
C GLU A 33 -1.65 12.59 -11.64
N ASN A 34 -2.75 13.09 -12.20
CA ASN A 34 -3.83 13.71 -11.41
C ASN A 34 -4.47 12.74 -10.43
N PHE A 35 -4.65 11.48 -10.84
CA PHE A 35 -5.16 10.43 -9.97
C PHE A 35 -4.19 10.15 -8.81
N ILE A 36 -2.90 10.03 -9.10
CA ILE A 36 -1.86 9.84 -8.08
C ILE A 36 -1.81 11.03 -7.13
N ASN A 37 -1.79 12.26 -7.63
CA ASN A 37 -1.79 13.46 -6.80
C ASN A 37 -3.01 13.51 -5.86
N GLY A 38 -4.19 13.10 -6.34
CA GLY A 38 -5.38 12.96 -5.50
C GLY A 38 -5.24 11.92 -4.39
N ILE A 39 -4.64 10.76 -4.71
CA ILE A 39 -4.36 9.71 -3.72
C ILE A 39 -3.38 10.20 -2.67
N ILE A 40 -2.28 10.81 -3.08
CA ILE A 40 -1.25 11.33 -2.18
C ILE A 40 -1.84 12.40 -1.25
N LEU A 41 -2.67 13.30 -1.77
CA LEU A 41 -3.37 14.28 -0.95
C LEU A 41 -4.25 13.64 0.12
N ILE A 42 -4.98 12.57 -0.22
CA ILE A 42 -5.78 11.82 0.76
C ILE A 42 -4.88 11.16 1.81
N LEU A 43 -3.76 10.57 1.38
CA LEU A 43 -2.80 9.94 2.29
C LEU A 43 -2.21 10.95 3.28
N ASP A 44 -1.84 12.13 2.80
CA ASP A 44 -1.29 13.22 3.60
C ASP A 44 -2.34 13.81 4.55
N THR A 45 -3.55 14.10 4.06
CA THR A 45 -4.65 14.71 4.86
C THR A 45 -5.03 13.86 6.06
N MET A 46 -4.99 12.55 5.88
CA MET A 46 -5.43 11.58 6.86
C MET A 46 -4.30 11.11 7.77
N HIS A 47 -3.08 11.64 7.58
CA HIS A 47 -1.88 11.31 8.32
C HIS A 47 -1.73 9.78 8.46
N PHE A 48 -2.00 9.03 7.37
CA PHE A 48 -2.05 7.55 7.39
C PHE A 48 -0.77 6.91 7.92
N PHE A 49 0.33 7.65 7.90
CA PHE A 49 1.67 7.22 8.28
C PHE A 49 2.22 7.94 9.51
N GLU A 50 1.43 8.82 10.14
CA GLU A 50 1.74 9.32 11.47
C GLU A 50 1.13 8.34 12.48
N GLU A 51 1.96 7.45 13.00
CA GLU A 51 1.56 6.73 14.21
C GLU A 51 1.51 7.72 15.38
N ASN A 52 0.41 7.64 16.12
CA ASN A 52 0.14 8.36 17.36
C ASN A 52 1.29 8.17 18.37
N GLY A 53 2.26 9.06 18.32
CA GLY A 53 2.99 9.53 19.48
C GLY A 53 2.27 10.74 20.09
N THR A 54 0.98 10.65 20.41
CA THR A 54 0.42 11.59 21.38
C THR A 54 1.10 11.28 22.71
N GLY A 55 2.08 12.10 23.07
CA GLY A 55 2.86 12.01 24.31
C GLY A 55 2.00 12.28 25.55
N ASP A 56 1.00 11.44 25.78
CA ASP A 56 0.17 11.47 26.98
C ASP A 56 0.38 10.17 27.77
N PRO A 57 1.24 10.17 28.80
CA PRO A 57 1.70 8.95 29.50
C PRO A 57 0.61 8.32 30.40
N VAL A 58 -0.60 8.88 30.44
CA VAL A 58 -1.64 8.50 31.40
C VAL A 58 -2.70 7.55 30.80
N VAL A 59 -2.82 7.48 29.46
CA VAL A 59 -3.79 6.60 28.77
C VAL A 59 -3.16 5.26 28.35
N SER A 60 -1.86 5.10 28.54
CA SER A 60 -1.07 3.92 28.18
C SER A 60 -1.37 2.64 28.97
N THR A 61 -2.30 2.68 29.95
CA THR A 61 -2.53 1.54 30.86
C THR A 61 -3.73 0.66 30.49
N PHE A 62 -4.59 1.03 29.52
CA PHE A 62 -5.81 0.23 29.25
C PHE A 62 -6.23 0.04 27.79
N ILE A 63 -5.41 0.45 26.81
CA ILE A 63 -5.65 0.10 25.41
C ILE A 63 -4.43 -0.67 24.92
N SER A 64 -4.65 -1.92 24.56
CA SER A 64 -3.69 -2.92 24.09
C SER A 64 -2.58 -2.35 23.19
N HIS A 65 -1.36 -2.84 23.41
CA HIS A 65 -0.26 -2.94 22.44
C HIS A 65 -0.73 -3.07 20.98
N ASN A 66 -1.00 -1.97 20.30
CA ASN A 66 -1.12 -1.97 18.84
C ASN A 66 0.11 -1.27 18.29
N GLU A 67 1.26 -1.95 18.44
CA GLU A 67 2.52 -1.68 17.73
C GLU A 67 2.45 -2.17 16.26
N HIS A 68 1.25 -2.52 15.79
CA HIS A 68 0.99 -2.99 14.44
C HIS A 68 0.35 -1.89 13.60
N TRP A 69 0.68 -1.88 12.31
CA TRP A 69 0.09 -0.96 11.34
C TRP A 69 -1.43 -1.06 11.38
N THR A 70 -2.09 0.10 11.42
CA THR A 70 -3.55 0.14 11.27
C THR A 70 -3.94 -0.36 9.87
N GLU A 71 -5.17 -0.89 9.71
CA GLU A 71 -5.71 -1.29 8.39
C GLU A 71 -5.53 -0.18 7.35
N SER A 72 -5.72 1.07 7.78
CA SER A 72 -5.55 2.27 6.97
C SER A 72 -4.10 2.47 6.55
N SER A 73 -3.16 2.39 7.48
CA SER A 73 -1.72 2.52 7.19
C SER A 73 -1.24 1.41 6.25
N LEU A 74 -1.71 0.17 6.44
CA LEU A 74 -1.42 -0.96 5.54
C LEU A 74 -1.98 -0.71 4.14
N THR A 75 -3.19 -0.16 4.03
CA THR A 75 -3.77 0.23 2.75
C THR A 75 -2.88 1.27 2.05
N GLY A 76 -2.45 2.30 2.78
CA GLY A 76 -1.54 3.32 2.26
C GLY A 76 -0.20 2.73 1.80
N LEU A 77 0.41 1.84 2.59
CA LEU A 77 1.66 1.18 2.23
C LEU A 77 1.50 0.32 0.98
N ASN A 78 0.43 -0.47 0.88
CA ASN A 78 0.19 -1.33 -0.27
C ASN A 78 0.05 -0.52 -1.56
N ILE A 79 -0.67 0.61 -1.50
CA ILE A 79 -0.73 1.59 -2.59
C ILE A 79 0.66 2.09 -2.96
N LEU A 80 1.46 2.55 -1.99
CA LEU A 80 2.81 3.05 -2.26
C LEU A 80 3.72 1.96 -2.86
N LEU A 81 3.64 0.72 -2.39
CA LEU A 81 4.41 -0.40 -2.95
C LEU A 81 3.98 -0.72 -4.41
N ASN A 82 2.69 -0.64 -4.72
CA ASN A 82 2.19 -0.79 -6.08
C ASN A 82 2.69 0.35 -7.00
N LEU A 83 2.68 1.59 -6.51
CA LEU A 83 3.20 2.74 -7.26
C LEU A 83 4.73 2.67 -7.43
N LEU A 84 5.44 2.15 -6.43
CA LEU A 84 6.89 1.93 -6.48
C LEU A 84 7.26 0.91 -7.58
N ALA A 85 6.40 -0.08 -7.81
CA ALA A 85 6.55 -1.11 -8.83
C ALA A 85 6.01 -0.71 -10.22
N HIS A 86 5.46 0.50 -10.37
CA HIS A 86 4.86 0.93 -11.63
C HIS A 86 5.94 1.24 -12.67
N SER A 87 5.65 0.97 -13.95
CA SER A 87 6.51 1.29 -15.10
C SER A 87 6.76 2.80 -15.33
N ASN A 88 6.03 3.66 -14.62
CA ASN A 88 6.16 5.10 -14.77
C ASN A 88 7.09 5.60 -13.67
N VAL A 89 8.27 6.03 -14.09
CA VAL A 89 9.36 6.51 -13.21
C VAL A 89 8.89 7.60 -12.25
N LEU A 90 7.96 8.48 -12.66
CA LEU A 90 7.41 9.54 -11.81
C LEU A 90 6.65 8.96 -10.62
N PHE A 91 5.85 7.90 -10.85
CA PHE A 91 5.09 7.25 -9.78
C PHE A 91 6.03 6.52 -8.81
N CYS A 92 7.08 5.89 -9.34
CA CYS A 92 8.14 5.29 -8.54
C CYS A 92 8.82 6.34 -7.65
N GLY A 93 9.14 7.51 -8.19
CA GLY A 93 9.74 8.61 -7.44
C GLY A 93 8.86 9.14 -6.32
N ILE A 94 7.57 9.39 -6.61
CA ILE A 94 6.59 9.83 -5.60
C ILE A 94 6.46 8.80 -4.47
N ALA A 95 6.32 7.53 -4.83
CA ALA A 95 6.21 6.44 -3.87
C ALA A 95 7.48 6.31 -3.01
N SER A 96 8.65 6.37 -3.64
CA SER A 96 9.94 6.29 -2.94
C SER A 96 10.07 7.40 -1.89
N VAL A 97 9.78 8.66 -2.24
CA VAL A 97 9.83 9.79 -1.29
C VAL A 97 8.87 9.58 -0.11
N ARG A 98 7.67 9.04 -0.36
CA ARG A 98 6.69 8.79 0.71
C ARG A 98 7.08 7.62 1.60
N ILE A 99 7.59 6.53 1.04
CA ILE A 99 8.12 5.41 1.84
C ILE A 99 9.34 5.88 2.66
N HIS A 100 10.22 6.71 2.09
CA HIS A 100 11.28 7.37 2.85
C HIS A 100 10.74 8.18 4.03
N SER A 101 9.75 9.02 3.78
CA SER A 101 9.13 9.86 4.82
C SER A 101 8.58 8.98 5.96
N LEU A 102 7.92 7.87 5.61
CA LEU A 102 7.39 6.89 6.54
C LEU A 102 8.48 6.21 7.38
N LEU A 103 9.55 5.76 6.72
CA LEU A 103 10.69 5.14 7.39
C LEU A 103 11.36 6.11 8.37
N HIS A 104 11.30 7.42 8.13
CA HIS A 104 11.86 8.45 9.00
C HIS A 104 10.91 8.90 10.11
N SER A 105 9.60 8.86 9.89
CA SER A 105 8.60 9.25 10.89
C SER A 105 8.37 8.19 11.98
N ARG A 106 8.76 6.94 11.71
CA ARG A 106 8.45 5.80 12.59
C ARG A 106 9.57 4.74 12.55
N PRO A 107 9.95 4.15 13.70
CA PRO A 107 10.87 3.00 13.72
C PRO A 107 10.21 1.74 13.12
N LEU A 108 11.04 0.82 12.62
CA LEU A 108 10.55 -0.49 12.18
C LEU A 108 10.21 -1.36 13.40
N ASN A 109 8.98 -1.87 13.49
CA ASN A 109 8.52 -2.66 14.63
C ASN A 109 8.87 -4.14 14.40
N GLY A 110 10.11 -4.49 14.73
CA GLY A 110 10.60 -5.88 14.73
C GLY A 110 11.18 -6.35 13.40
N ARG A 111 11.63 -7.61 13.40
CA ARG A 111 12.39 -8.21 12.30
C ARG A 111 11.50 -8.58 11.13
N GLU A 112 10.30 -9.01 11.43
CA GLU A 112 9.27 -9.45 10.49
C GLU A 112 8.83 -8.29 9.59
N GLU A 113 8.54 -7.12 10.18
CA GLU A 113 8.19 -5.91 9.42
C GLU A 113 9.36 -5.42 8.56
N ALA A 114 10.56 -5.34 9.15
CA ALA A 114 11.77 -4.92 8.45
C ALA A 114 12.04 -5.84 7.25
N ALA A 115 11.94 -7.15 7.45
CA ALA A 115 12.11 -8.15 6.39
C ALA A 115 11.01 -8.07 5.33
N TYR A 116 9.76 -7.78 5.72
CA TYR A 116 8.66 -7.58 4.78
C TYR A 116 8.93 -6.40 3.85
N LEU A 117 9.30 -5.23 4.38
CA LEU A 117 9.61 -4.06 3.56
C LEU A 117 10.81 -4.32 2.65
N LEU A 118 11.89 -4.90 3.18
CA LEU A 118 13.08 -5.23 2.40
C LEU A 118 12.79 -6.24 1.28
N SER A 119 12.02 -7.30 1.57
CA SER A 119 11.62 -8.31 0.57
C SER A 119 10.82 -7.69 -0.57
N ASN A 120 9.83 -6.84 -0.28
CA ASN A 120 9.02 -6.19 -1.32
C ASN A 120 9.86 -5.25 -2.19
N VAL A 121 10.66 -4.37 -1.59
CA VAL A 121 11.50 -3.45 -2.36
C VAL A 121 12.57 -4.20 -3.15
N ASN A 122 13.17 -5.27 -2.60
CA ASN A 122 14.11 -6.11 -3.32
C ASN A 122 13.48 -6.84 -4.51
N ARG A 123 12.22 -7.31 -4.39
CA ARG A 123 11.48 -7.90 -5.51
C ARG A 123 11.24 -6.89 -6.62
N ILE A 124 10.81 -5.68 -6.28
CA ILE A 124 10.60 -4.58 -7.23
C ILE A 124 11.91 -4.22 -7.93
N PHE A 125 12.98 -4.04 -7.14
CA PHE A 125 14.31 -3.79 -7.65
C PHE A 125 14.78 -4.88 -8.62
N SER A 126 14.64 -6.15 -8.24
CA SER A 126 15.00 -7.29 -9.07
C SER A 126 14.22 -7.33 -10.39
N SER A 127 12.93 -6.94 -10.39
CA SER A 127 12.16 -6.88 -11.64
C SER A 127 12.66 -5.80 -12.61
N PHE A 128 13.11 -4.65 -12.11
CA PHE A 128 13.69 -3.60 -12.96
C PHE A 128 15.10 -3.96 -13.44
N VAL A 129 15.88 -4.69 -12.64
CA VAL A 129 17.16 -5.27 -13.09
C VAL A 129 16.96 -6.21 -14.26
N GLN A 130 15.96 -7.09 -14.21
CA GLN A 130 15.65 -8.03 -15.30
C GLN A 130 15.20 -7.33 -16.59
N ASN A 131 14.55 -6.18 -16.47
CA ASN A 131 14.05 -5.39 -17.60
C ASN A 131 15.07 -4.34 -18.10
N GLU A 132 16.29 -4.31 -17.56
CA GLU A 132 17.34 -3.33 -17.87
C GLU A 132 16.89 -1.86 -17.72
N ASP A 133 15.97 -1.61 -16.77
CA ASP A 133 15.39 -0.29 -16.54
C ASP A 133 16.19 0.50 -15.50
N CYS A 134 17.16 1.25 -16.00
CA CYS A 134 18.10 2.00 -15.18
C CYS A 134 17.50 3.26 -14.55
N GLU A 135 16.40 3.82 -15.08
CA GLU A 135 15.85 5.09 -14.60
C GLU A 135 15.24 4.95 -13.20
N HIS A 136 14.60 3.81 -12.93
CA HIS A 136 13.99 3.52 -11.64
C HIS A 136 15.02 3.38 -10.50
N PHE A 137 16.28 3.03 -10.82
CA PHE A 137 17.33 2.89 -9.80
C PHE A 137 17.70 4.19 -9.11
N ALA A 138 17.48 5.35 -9.75
CA ALA A 138 17.67 6.65 -9.11
C ALA A 138 16.81 6.82 -7.84
N TYR A 139 15.66 6.13 -7.78
CA TYR A 139 14.74 6.17 -6.64
C TYR A 139 14.81 4.92 -5.76
N LEU A 140 15.04 3.75 -6.36
CA LEU A 140 15.08 2.48 -5.64
C LEU A 140 16.38 2.26 -4.87
N LEU A 141 17.54 2.67 -5.41
CA LEU A 141 18.83 2.48 -4.71
C LEU A 141 18.89 3.26 -3.39
N PRO A 142 18.56 4.57 -3.34
CA PRO A 142 18.54 5.30 -2.06
C PRO A 142 17.52 4.74 -1.07
N LEU A 143 16.37 4.27 -1.55
CA LEU A 143 15.34 3.65 -0.72
C LEU A 143 15.81 2.32 -0.12
N MET A 144 16.36 1.44 -0.96
CA MET A 144 16.89 0.15 -0.52
C MET A 144 18.02 0.35 0.50
N LYS A 145 18.94 1.29 0.25
CA LYS A 145 19.96 1.70 1.22
C LYS A 145 19.34 2.12 2.55
N THR A 146 18.32 2.96 2.54
CA THR A 146 17.68 3.45 3.78
C THR A 146 16.99 2.33 4.56
N ILE A 147 16.34 1.39 3.87
CA ILE A 147 15.76 0.21 4.51
C ILE A 147 16.86 -0.63 5.15
N ILE A 148 17.98 -0.86 4.45
CA ILE A 148 19.14 -1.58 4.97
C ILE A 148 19.70 -0.87 6.21
N ASP A 149 19.98 0.43 6.13
CA ASP A 149 20.53 1.21 7.24
C ASP A 149 19.63 1.12 8.48
N LYS A 150 18.30 1.17 8.30
CA LYS A 150 17.32 1.06 9.39
C LYS A 150 17.11 -0.35 9.92
N SER A 151 17.41 -1.36 9.13
CA SER A 151 17.18 -2.77 9.48
C SER A 151 18.46 -3.54 9.78
N TYR A 152 19.64 -2.91 9.65
CA TYR A 152 20.95 -3.54 9.75
C TYR A 152 21.12 -4.34 11.05
N GLU A 153 20.88 -3.69 12.19
CA GLU A 153 20.97 -4.31 13.52
C GLU A 153 19.82 -5.30 13.77
N ILE A 154 18.58 -4.91 13.44
CA ILE A 154 17.37 -5.68 13.69
C ILE A 154 17.41 -7.03 12.93
N LEU A 155 17.93 -7.03 11.71
CA LEU A 155 18.08 -8.21 10.85
C LEU A 155 19.46 -8.87 10.96
N GLN A 156 20.31 -8.42 11.89
CA GLN A 156 21.65 -8.99 12.13
C GLN A 156 22.47 -9.11 10.84
N MET A 157 22.42 -8.08 10.00
CA MET A 157 23.02 -8.10 8.66
C MET A 157 24.54 -8.25 8.70
N ASN A 158 25.21 -7.76 9.75
CA ASN A 158 26.63 -7.97 9.98
C ASN A 158 27.03 -9.46 10.03
N VAL A 159 26.13 -10.33 10.52
CA VAL A 159 26.37 -11.78 10.60
C VAL A 159 26.07 -12.46 9.26
N HIS A 160 25.00 -12.04 8.58
CA HIS A 160 24.51 -12.73 7.39
C HIS A 160 25.12 -12.24 6.08
N ILE A 161 25.52 -10.97 6.01
CA ILE A 161 26.11 -10.32 4.82
C ILE A 161 27.31 -9.42 5.19
N PRO A 162 28.37 -9.95 5.84
CA PRO A 162 29.50 -9.18 6.35
C PRO A 162 30.26 -8.36 5.28
N ASN A 163 30.21 -8.76 4.01
CA ASN A 163 31.01 -8.11 2.95
C ASN A 163 30.25 -7.02 2.17
N MET A 164 29.09 -6.59 2.68
CA MET A 164 28.23 -5.62 2.01
C MET A 164 29.00 -4.33 1.61
N PRO A 165 28.98 -3.93 0.33
CA PRO A 165 29.82 -2.84 -0.17
C PRO A 165 29.38 -1.44 0.28
N LEU A 166 28.12 -1.28 0.75
CA LEU A 166 27.54 0.02 1.14
C LEU A 166 28.32 0.78 2.21
N TYR A 167 29.05 0.07 3.07
CA TYR A 167 29.81 0.67 4.17
C TYR A 167 31.28 0.93 3.81
N LYS A 168 31.69 0.60 2.58
CA LYS A 168 33.01 0.95 2.07
C LYS A 168 32.98 2.45 1.73
N ALA A 169 33.86 3.23 2.34
CA ALA A 169 33.97 4.67 2.09
C ALA A 169 34.60 4.96 0.71
N THR A 170 33.91 4.57 -0.37
CA THR A 170 34.33 4.76 -1.76
C THR A 170 33.36 5.68 -2.48
N SER A 171 33.86 6.43 -3.46
CA SER A 171 33.02 7.28 -4.33
C SER A 171 32.06 6.49 -5.22
N THR A 172 32.21 5.16 -5.28
CA THR A 172 31.42 4.22 -6.08
C THR A 172 30.51 3.32 -5.25
N ALA A 173 30.34 3.59 -3.95
CA ALA A 173 29.66 2.67 -3.02
C ALA A 173 28.24 2.26 -3.45
N LEU A 174 27.48 3.17 -4.09
CA LEU A 174 26.14 2.86 -4.61
C LEU A 174 26.18 1.99 -5.87
N ASP A 175 27.13 2.23 -6.77
CA ASP A 175 27.32 1.41 -7.98
C ASP A 175 27.81 0.00 -7.62
N ASP A 176 28.72 -0.08 -6.65
CA ASP A 176 29.22 -1.35 -6.12
C ASP A 176 28.09 -2.11 -5.40
N PHE A 177 27.18 -1.41 -4.73
CA PHE A 177 25.98 -2.00 -4.13
C PHE A 177 24.97 -2.48 -5.17
N LEU A 178 24.70 -1.68 -6.20
CA LEU A 178 23.87 -2.11 -7.35
C LEU A 178 24.43 -3.40 -7.94
N ARG A 179 25.73 -3.48 -8.22
CA ARG A 179 26.37 -4.71 -8.71
C ARG A 179 26.24 -5.86 -7.72
N TYR A 180 26.41 -5.61 -6.42
CA TYR A 180 26.27 -6.63 -5.39
C TYR A 180 24.84 -7.18 -5.30
N CYS A 181 23.81 -6.35 -5.50
CA CYS A 181 22.42 -6.83 -5.50
C CYS A 181 22.01 -7.49 -6.82
N SER A 182 22.54 -7.01 -7.95
CA SER A 182 22.13 -7.41 -9.30
C SER A 182 22.95 -8.56 -9.90
N SER A 183 24.19 -8.75 -9.48
CA SER A 183 25.07 -9.77 -10.08
C SER A 183 24.67 -11.18 -9.63
N SER A 184 24.59 -12.09 -10.60
CA SER A 184 24.47 -13.53 -10.36
C SER A 184 25.64 -14.11 -9.58
N ASP A 185 26.79 -13.42 -9.60
CA ASP A 185 28.03 -13.83 -8.93
C ASP A 185 28.04 -13.50 -7.43
N SER A 186 27.17 -12.57 -7.01
CA SER A 186 26.91 -12.23 -5.61
C SER A 186 25.91 -13.22 -5.00
N GLN A 187 26.37 -14.43 -4.72
CA GLN A 187 25.54 -15.45 -4.07
C GLN A 187 25.10 -15.02 -2.66
N GLU A 188 25.89 -14.15 -2.00
CA GLU A 188 25.66 -13.70 -0.62
C GLU A 188 24.35 -12.93 -0.46
N TRP A 189 24.09 -11.89 -1.28
CA TRP A 189 22.84 -11.12 -1.21
C TRP A 189 21.61 -11.99 -1.51
N GLN A 190 21.66 -12.78 -2.58
CA GLN A 190 20.54 -13.61 -2.98
C GLN A 190 20.24 -14.71 -1.93
N MET A 191 21.28 -15.33 -1.36
CA MET A 191 21.09 -16.28 -0.26
C MET A 191 20.53 -15.62 1.00
N PHE A 192 20.98 -14.41 1.33
CA PHE A 192 20.44 -13.66 2.47
C PHE A 192 18.95 -13.36 2.28
N ILE A 193 18.57 -12.83 1.12
CA ILE A 193 17.17 -12.58 0.80
C ILE A 193 16.36 -13.89 0.90
N GLN A 194 16.81 -14.95 0.24
CA GLN A 194 16.05 -16.19 0.13
C GLN A 194 15.95 -16.97 1.46
N ARG A 195 17.04 -17.04 2.23
CA ARG A 195 17.12 -17.89 3.44
C ARG A 195 16.77 -17.17 4.73
N HIS A 196 16.95 -15.86 4.80
CA HIS A 196 16.77 -15.09 6.03
C HIS A 196 15.63 -14.09 5.92
N ILE A 197 15.55 -13.30 4.84
CA ILE A 197 14.53 -12.25 4.70
C ILE A 197 13.18 -12.84 4.32
N GLU A 198 13.12 -13.70 3.31
CA GLU A 198 11.85 -14.20 2.77
C GLU A 198 11.02 -15.00 3.80
N PRO A 199 11.61 -15.86 4.66
CA PRO A 199 10.85 -16.54 5.72
C PRO A 199 10.23 -15.57 6.74
N LEU A 200 10.96 -14.53 7.14
CA LEU A 200 10.46 -13.50 8.07
C LEU A 200 9.38 -12.64 7.41
N ALA A 201 9.60 -12.23 6.15
CA ALA A 201 8.63 -11.51 5.35
C ALA A 201 7.34 -12.33 5.17
N GLU A 202 7.45 -13.64 4.94
CA GLU A 202 6.31 -14.53 4.79
C GLU A 202 5.54 -14.73 6.09
N HIS A 203 6.25 -14.75 7.22
CA HIS A 203 5.60 -14.73 8.52
C HIS A 203 4.79 -13.45 8.73
N TYR A 204 5.37 -12.28 8.43
CA TYR A 204 4.65 -10.99 8.46
C TYR A 204 3.44 -10.98 7.52
N ARG A 205 3.61 -11.50 6.29
CA ARG A 205 2.50 -11.61 5.34
C ARG A 205 1.38 -12.46 5.89
N SER A 206 1.71 -13.58 6.54
CA SER A 206 0.73 -14.49 7.12
C SER A 206 -0.03 -13.89 8.28
N MET A 207 0.67 -13.14 9.14
CA MET A 207 0.11 -12.60 10.38
C MET A 207 -0.60 -11.25 10.22
N SER A 208 -0.17 -10.42 9.26
CA SER A 208 -0.69 -9.05 9.11
C SER A 208 -1.37 -8.84 7.75
N ILE A 209 -0.69 -9.21 6.66
CA ILE A 209 -1.15 -8.87 5.30
C ILE A 209 -2.29 -9.76 4.82
N ARG A 210 -2.27 -11.06 5.09
CA ARG A 210 -3.36 -11.99 4.71
C ARG A 210 -4.66 -11.68 5.44
N PRO A 211 -4.69 -11.48 6.78
CA PRO A 211 -5.89 -11.02 7.47
C PRO A 211 -6.40 -9.69 6.94
N PHE A 212 -5.49 -8.74 6.65
CA PHE A 212 -5.83 -7.47 6.01
C PHE A 212 -6.56 -7.66 4.67
N HIS A 213 -6.01 -8.45 3.75
CA HIS A 213 -6.67 -8.73 2.47
C HIS A 213 -7.97 -9.52 2.62
N MET A 214 -8.08 -10.42 3.60
CA MET A 214 -9.32 -11.12 3.90
C MET A 214 -10.41 -10.13 4.34
N ASN A 215 -10.09 -9.20 5.23
CA ASN A 215 -10.99 -8.14 5.65
C ASN A 215 -11.39 -7.23 4.48
N MET A 216 -10.43 -6.87 3.61
CA MET A 216 -10.70 -6.12 2.39
C MET A 216 -11.66 -6.85 1.45
N LYS A 217 -11.52 -8.18 1.30
CA LYS A 217 -12.43 -9.00 0.50
C LYS A 217 -13.84 -9.03 1.08
N ILE A 218 -13.98 -9.20 2.39
CA ILE A 218 -15.28 -9.13 3.08
C ILE A 218 -15.91 -7.76 2.86
N TRP A 219 -15.12 -6.70 2.99
CA TRP A 219 -15.57 -5.33 2.75
C TRP A 219 -16.09 -5.14 1.31
N TRP A 220 -15.35 -5.61 0.30
CA TRP A 220 -15.80 -5.55 -1.10
C TRP A 220 -17.10 -6.32 -1.35
N ASN A 221 -17.26 -7.50 -0.75
CA ASN A 221 -18.49 -8.27 -0.83
C ASN A 221 -19.67 -7.50 -0.24
N ASN A 222 -19.49 -6.88 0.94
CA ASN A 222 -20.52 -6.05 1.56
C ASN A 222 -20.89 -4.84 0.70
N CYS A 223 -19.91 -4.18 0.07
CA CYS A 223 -20.17 -3.08 -0.86
C CYS A 223 -21.01 -3.53 -2.06
N HIS A 224 -20.68 -4.70 -2.63
CA HIS A 224 -21.43 -5.28 -3.73
C HIS A 224 -22.87 -5.63 -3.32
N GLU A 225 -23.07 -6.27 -2.17
CA GLU A 225 -24.40 -6.59 -1.65
C GLU A 225 -25.25 -5.32 -1.43
N MET A 226 -24.68 -4.29 -0.80
CA MET A 226 -25.37 -3.02 -0.58
C MET A 226 -25.74 -2.32 -1.89
N MET A 227 -24.86 -2.38 -2.90
CA MET A 227 -25.15 -1.89 -4.25
C MET A 227 -26.33 -2.64 -4.86
N MET A 228 -26.35 -3.97 -4.78
CA MET A 228 -27.44 -4.79 -5.31
C MET A 228 -28.78 -4.50 -4.63
N ILE A 229 -28.79 -4.37 -3.30
CA ILE A 229 -29.98 -3.95 -2.55
C ILE A 229 -30.47 -2.57 -3.04
N GLY A 230 -29.55 -1.62 -3.24
CA GLY A 230 -29.86 -0.30 -3.77
C GLY A 230 -30.50 -0.34 -5.16
N ILE A 231 -29.96 -1.16 -6.07
CA ILE A 231 -30.51 -1.38 -7.41
C ILE A 231 -31.92 -1.96 -7.33
N HIS A 232 -32.13 -3.00 -6.52
CA HIS A 232 -33.46 -3.60 -6.34
C HIS A 232 -34.47 -2.60 -5.78
N LYS A 233 -34.09 -1.81 -4.78
CA LYS A 233 -34.94 -0.76 -4.20
C LYS A 233 -35.30 0.29 -5.24
N ARG A 234 -34.32 0.75 -6.03
CA ARG A 234 -34.55 1.72 -7.13
C ARG A 234 -35.49 1.15 -8.19
N HIS A 235 -35.29 -0.10 -8.63
CA HIS A 235 -36.17 -0.74 -9.61
C HIS A 235 -37.61 -0.87 -9.08
N ARG A 236 -37.76 -1.27 -7.81
CA ARG A 236 -39.07 -1.33 -7.17
C ARG A 236 -39.76 0.04 -7.16
N GLN A 237 -39.05 1.10 -6.77
CA GLN A 237 -39.59 2.46 -6.77
C GLN A 237 -40.01 2.91 -8.18
N ILE A 238 -39.19 2.64 -9.21
CA ILE A 238 -39.53 2.98 -10.59
C ILE A 238 -40.81 2.24 -11.04
N SER A 239 -40.95 0.96 -10.70
CA SER A 239 -42.15 0.18 -11.04
C SER A 239 -43.40 0.69 -10.30
N GLU A 240 -43.27 1.03 -9.01
CA GLU A 240 -44.36 1.61 -8.22
C GLU A 240 -44.81 2.97 -8.77
N GLU A 241 -43.87 3.85 -9.14
CA GLU A 241 -44.21 5.16 -9.75
C GLU A 241 -44.83 5.02 -11.14
N LYS A 242 -44.38 4.05 -11.96
CA LYS A 242 -45.02 3.74 -13.25
C LYS A 242 -46.47 3.31 -13.08
N LEU A 243 -46.76 2.45 -12.09
CA LEU A 243 -48.11 2.00 -11.78
C LEU A 243 -49.00 3.17 -11.33
N LYS A 244 -48.52 4.03 -10.43
CA LYS A 244 -49.26 5.23 -9.99
C LYS A 244 -49.56 6.16 -11.16
N PHE A 245 -48.59 6.35 -12.05
CA PHE A 245 -48.77 7.18 -13.24
C PHE A 245 -49.82 6.61 -14.19
N GLN A 246 -49.79 5.29 -14.45
CA GLN A 246 -50.79 4.61 -15.28
C GLN A 246 -52.20 4.76 -14.70
N VAL A 247 -52.37 4.48 -13.40
CA VAL A 247 -53.65 4.63 -12.71
C VAL A 247 -54.18 6.06 -12.86
N LYS A 248 -53.31 7.07 -12.72
CA LYS A 248 -53.71 8.47 -12.88
C LYS A 248 -54.14 8.81 -14.31
N LEU A 249 -53.51 8.22 -15.33
CA LEU A 249 -53.94 8.38 -16.72
C LEU A 249 -55.31 7.74 -16.96
N ASP A 250 -55.51 6.51 -16.49
CA ASP A 250 -56.77 5.78 -16.66
C ASP A 250 -57.95 6.55 -16.03
N PHE A 251 -57.76 7.15 -14.84
CA PHE A 251 -58.77 8.02 -14.23
C PHE A 251 -59.07 9.27 -15.05
N LEU A 252 -58.06 9.91 -15.65
CA LEU A 252 -58.25 11.09 -16.49
C LEU A 252 -58.95 10.77 -17.82
N GLU A 253 -58.79 9.55 -18.34
CA GLU A 253 -59.50 9.09 -19.53
C GLU A 253 -60.98 8.80 -19.22
N LEU A 254 -61.27 8.20 -18.07
CA LEU A 254 -62.64 7.96 -17.59
C LEU A 254 -63.42 9.26 -17.31
N ASP A 255 -62.77 10.30 -16.76
CA ASP A 255 -63.40 11.61 -16.53
C ASP A 255 -63.69 12.39 -17.83
N ARG A 256 -63.09 12.00 -18.96
CA ARG A 256 -63.31 12.63 -20.28
C ARG A 256 -64.39 11.93 -21.12
N SER A 257 -64.79 10.72 -20.76
CA SER A 257 -65.83 9.92 -21.42
C SER A 257 -67.20 10.11 -20.78
#